data_AF-A0A2U1M538-F1
#
_entry.id   AF-A0A2U1M538-F1
#
_cell.length_a   1.000
_cell.length_b   1.000
_cell.length_c   1.000
_cell.angle_alpha   90.00
_cell.angle_beta   90.00
_cell.angle_gamma   90.00
#
_symmetry.space_group_name_H-M   'P 1'
#
loop_
_entity.id
_entity.type
_entity.pdbx_description
1 polymer ?
#
loop_
_entity_poly.entity_id
_entity_poly.type
_entity_poly.pdbx_seq_one_letter_code
_entity_poly.pdbx_strand_id
1 'polypeptide(L)'
;MFDPVLLTPLWESSLVFSTVDRVVGLDVKAAVKSEDPHVCSRTLNWVMYCIDSSNKAVILNVHKDNIQICLEFLNDGTAQVRDAAFLVLVAIAKSVGKELLNVPLENLDDVRRKKLSEMIGVLRRW
;
A
#
# COMPACT_ATOMS: atom_id res chain seq x y z
N MET A 1 -15.73 -29.37 29.01
CA MET A 1 -14.27 -29.16 28.95
C MET A 1 -13.97 -28.82 27.50
N PHE A 2 -13.71 -27.53 27.21
CA PHE A 2 -13.42 -27.04 25.86
C PHE A 2 -11.91 -27.09 25.66
N ASP A 3 -11.46 -27.74 24.59
CA ASP A 3 -10.05 -27.94 24.27
C ASP A 3 -9.49 -26.69 23.55
N PRO A 4 -8.46 -25.98 24.07
CA PRO A 4 -8.01 -24.69 23.51
C PRO A 4 -7.17 -24.80 22.22
N VAL A 5 -6.88 -25.99 21.71
CA VAL A 5 -5.86 -26.20 20.65
C VAL A 5 -6.45 -26.23 19.23
N LEU A 6 -7.77 -26.17 19.05
CA LEU A 6 -8.41 -26.31 17.72
C LEU A 6 -9.04 -25.03 17.14
N LEU A 7 -8.68 -23.86 17.67
CA LEU A 7 -9.03 -22.58 17.07
C LEU A 7 -7.75 -21.80 16.75
N THR A 8 -6.98 -22.29 15.77
CA THR A 8 -6.15 -21.37 14.99
C THR A 8 -7.11 -20.32 14.42
N PRO A 9 -6.94 -19.03 14.76
CA PRO A 9 -7.88 -18.02 14.33
C PRO A 9 -8.01 -18.02 12.81
N LEU A 10 -9.23 -17.89 12.29
CA LEU A 10 -9.49 -17.89 10.85
C LEU A 10 -8.67 -16.84 10.07
N TRP A 11 -8.15 -15.81 10.73
CA TRP A 11 -7.23 -14.82 10.14
C TRP A 11 -5.84 -15.37 9.78
N GLU A 12 -5.48 -16.56 10.25
CA GLU A 12 -4.25 -17.27 9.83
C GLU A 12 -4.45 -18.14 8.59
N SER A 13 -5.68 -18.28 8.09
CA SER A 13 -5.97 -19.11 6.92
C SER A 13 -5.57 -18.41 5.61
N SER A 14 -4.90 -19.14 4.72
CA SER A 14 -4.54 -18.73 3.34
C SER A 14 -5.73 -18.18 2.53
N LEU A 15 -6.95 -18.55 2.89
CA LEU A 15 -8.20 -18.02 2.33
C LEU A 15 -8.48 -16.56 2.70
N VAL A 16 -8.12 -16.12 3.92
CA VAL A 16 -8.23 -14.71 4.32
C VAL A 16 -7.22 -13.87 3.55
N PHE A 17 -5.99 -14.36 3.38
CA PHE A 17 -5.00 -13.73 2.51
C PHE A 17 -5.49 -13.61 1.06
N SER A 18 -6.15 -14.64 0.52
CA SER A 18 -6.72 -14.60 -0.85
C SER A 18 -7.93 -13.65 -0.99
N THR A 19 -8.68 -13.45 0.10
CA THR A 19 -9.81 -12.52 0.15
C THR A 19 -9.30 -11.08 0.29
N VAL A 20 -8.26 -10.85 1.09
CA VAL A 20 -7.53 -9.57 1.15
C VAL A 20 -6.88 -9.28 -0.21
N ASP A 21 -6.25 -10.25 -0.88
CA ASP A 21 -5.70 -10.09 -2.25
C ASP A 21 -6.78 -9.66 -3.26
N ARG A 22 -8.00 -10.24 -3.19
CA ARG A 22 -9.13 -9.86 -4.05
C ARG A 22 -9.68 -8.47 -3.73
N VAL A 23 -9.81 -8.12 -2.45
CA VAL A 23 -10.31 -6.79 -2.01
C VAL A 23 -9.28 -5.70 -2.30
N VAL A 24 -7.98 -5.97 -2.11
CA VAL A 24 -6.89 -5.03 -2.36
C VAL A 24 -6.73 -4.73 -3.86
N GLY A 25 -6.96 -5.68 -4.76
CA GLY A 25 -6.78 -5.46 -6.21
C GLY A 25 -7.96 -4.77 -6.91
N LEU A 26 -9.20 -5.20 -6.62
CA LEU A 26 -10.38 -4.85 -7.40
C LEU A 26 -11.19 -3.69 -6.78
N ASP A 27 -11.36 -3.70 -5.45
CA ASP A 27 -12.14 -2.66 -4.77
C ASP A 27 -11.32 -1.39 -4.53
N VAL A 28 -10.00 -1.49 -4.37
CA VAL A 28 -9.13 -0.30 -4.23
C VAL A 28 -9.20 0.57 -5.47
N LYS A 29 -9.08 0.02 -6.68
CA LYS A 29 -9.17 0.78 -7.94
C LYS A 29 -10.53 1.50 -8.10
N ALA A 30 -11.61 0.93 -7.57
CA ALA A 30 -12.92 1.55 -7.61
C ALA A 30 -13.08 2.63 -6.52
N ALA A 31 -12.64 2.34 -5.29
CA ALA A 31 -12.76 3.22 -4.14
C ALA A 31 -11.86 4.46 -4.25
N VAL A 32 -10.67 4.33 -4.84
CA VAL A 32 -9.77 5.48 -5.09
C VAL A 32 -10.26 6.41 -6.20
N LYS A 33 -11.16 5.93 -7.07
CA LYS A 33 -11.85 6.76 -8.10
C LYS A 33 -13.09 7.49 -7.57
N SER A 34 -13.37 7.40 -6.27
CA SER A 34 -14.44 8.18 -5.66
C SER A 34 -14.20 9.68 -5.83
N GLU A 35 -15.26 10.44 -6.12
CA GLU A 35 -15.20 11.91 -6.17
C GLU A 35 -14.90 12.53 -4.80
N ASP A 36 -15.08 11.78 -3.70
CA ASP A 36 -14.78 12.23 -2.35
C ASP A 36 -13.30 11.97 -2.00
N PRO A 37 -12.47 13.03 -1.84
CA PRO A 37 -11.05 12.89 -1.50
C PRO A 37 -10.80 12.24 -0.13
N HIS A 38 -11.76 12.29 0.79
CA HIS A 38 -11.66 11.60 2.07
C HIS A 38 -11.82 10.08 1.91
N VAL A 39 -12.70 9.63 1.02
CA VAL A 39 -12.86 8.20 0.70
C VAL A 39 -11.59 7.69 0.04
N CYS A 40 -11.07 8.42 -0.95
CA CYS A 40 -9.84 8.04 -1.64
C CYS A 40 -8.64 7.98 -0.69
N SER A 41 -8.38 9.05 0.07
CA SER A 41 -7.25 9.08 1.01
C SER A 41 -7.36 8.06 2.15
N ARG A 42 -8.56 7.79 2.67
CA ARG A 42 -8.78 6.75 3.69
C ARG A 42 -8.53 5.36 3.12
N THR A 43 -8.95 5.10 1.88
CA THR A 43 -8.69 3.84 1.19
C THR A 43 -7.19 3.63 1.01
N LEU A 44 -6.45 4.63 0.52
CA LEU A 44 -5.00 4.56 0.36
C LEU A 44 -4.28 4.33 1.71
N ASN A 45 -4.71 4.99 2.79
CA ASN A 45 -4.16 4.74 4.12
C ASN A 45 -4.45 3.32 4.63
N TRP A 46 -5.62 2.76 4.34
CA TRP A 46 -5.93 1.37 4.64
C TRP A 46 -5.04 0.40 3.85
N VAL A 47 -4.80 0.66 2.56
CA VAL A 47 -3.84 -0.13 1.75
C VAL A 47 -2.43 -0.08 2.35
N MET A 48 -1.98 1.10 2.80
CA MET A 48 -0.70 1.25 3.48
C MET A 48 -0.62 0.36 4.73
N TYR A 49 -1.66 0.37 5.57
CA TYR A 49 -1.74 -0.49 6.75
C TYR A 49 -1.70 -1.98 6.39
N CYS A 50 -2.42 -2.39 5.33
CA CYS A 50 -2.39 -3.77 4.84
C CYS A 50 -0.99 -4.19 4.37
N ILE A 51 -0.25 -3.31 3.70
CA ILE A 51 1.12 -3.58 3.28
C ILE A 51 2.04 -3.73 4.49
N ASP A 52 1.97 -2.81 5.45
CA ASP A 52 2.82 -2.83 6.65
C ASP A 52 2.56 -4.05 7.55
N SER A 53 1.34 -4.58 7.53
CA SER A 53 0.94 -5.79 8.29
C SER A 53 1.07 -7.11 7.51
N SER A 54 1.43 -7.07 6.23
CA SER A 54 1.55 -8.27 5.39
C SER A 54 2.98 -8.79 5.30
N ASN A 55 3.12 -10.09 4.97
CA ASN A 55 4.44 -10.66 4.72
C ASN A 55 4.97 -10.26 3.33
N LYS A 56 6.30 -10.37 3.17
CA LYS A 56 7.02 -9.97 1.95
C LYS A 56 6.51 -10.67 0.68
N ALA A 57 6.11 -11.95 0.76
CA ALA A 57 5.67 -12.72 -0.40
C ALA A 57 4.34 -12.20 -0.95
N VAL A 58 3.39 -11.84 -0.08
CA VAL A 58 2.10 -11.24 -0.47
C VAL A 58 2.34 -9.90 -1.14
N ILE A 59 3.18 -9.04 -0.56
CA ILE A 59 3.48 -7.71 -1.12
C ILE A 59 4.11 -7.84 -2.52
N LEU A 60 5.02 -8.80 -2.72
CA LEU A 60 5.59 -9.09 -4.03
C LEU A 60 4.55 -9.56 -5.06
N ASN A 61 3.41 -10.12 -4.64
CA ASN A 61 2.33 -10.47 -5.57
C ASN A 61 1.55 -9.22 -6.03
N VAL A 62 1.28 -8.29 -5.11
CA VAL A 62 0.37 -7.14 -5.36
C VAL A 62 1.06 -5.81 -5.67
N HIS A 63 2.39 -5.71 -5.53
CA HIS A 63 3.12 -4.43 -5.61
C HIS A 63 2.92 -3.70 -6.95
N LYS A 64 2.89 -4.41 -8.09
CA LYS A 64 2.84 -3.76 -9.41
C LYS A 64 1.57 -2.94 -9.60
N ASP A 65 0.42 -3.52 -9.27
CA ASP A 65 -0.87 -2.85 -9.35
C ASP A 65 -0.93 -1.67 -8.37
N ASN A 66 -0.50 -1.88 -7.12
CA ASN A 66 -0.52 -0.84 -6.11
C ASN A 66 0.41 0.33 -6.45
N ILE A 67 1.60 0.07 -7.00
CA ILE A 67 2.50 1.12 -7.48
C ILE A 67 1.84 1.91 -8.60
N GLN A 68 1.28 1.24 -9.61
CA GLN A 68 0.63 1.93 -10.73
C GLN A 68 -0.51 2.83 -10.26
N ILE A 69 -1.38 2.33 -9.38
CA ILE A 69 -2.46 3.12 -8.78
C ILE A 69 -1.88 4.34 -8.06
N CYS A 70 -0.88 4.15 -7.21
CA CYS A 70 -0.31 5.25 -6.45
C CYS A 70 0.31 6.33 -7.34
N LEU A 71 0.98 5.95 -8.44
CA LEU A 71 1.56 6.90 -9.40
C LEU A 71 0.51 7.83 -10.03
N GLU A 72 -0.70 7.32 -10.29
CA GLU A 72 -1.82 8.15 -10.77
C GLU A 72 -2.20 9.20 -9.71
N PHE A 73 -2.30 8.79 -8.45
CA PHE A 73 -2.69 9.67 -7.33
C PHE A 73 -1.60 10.62 -6.84
N LEU A 74 -0.34 10.46 -7.24
CA LEU A 74 0.72 11.46 -6.98
C LEU A 74 0.48 12.79 -7.69
N ASN A 75 -0.41 12.81 -8.69
CA ASN A 75 -0.81 13.99 -9.44
C ASN A 75 -2.18 14.56 -9.03
N ASP A 76 -2.83 13.99 -8.01
CA ASP A 76 -4.16 14.45 -7.57
C ASP A 76 -4.13 15.92 -7.14
N GLY A 77 -5.21 16.67 -7.35
CA GLY A 77 -5.32 18.08 -6.94
C GLY A 77 -5.29 18.26 -5.41
N THR A 78 -5.71 17.24 -4.67
CA THR A 78 -5.84 17.25 -3.21
C THR A 78 -4.56 16.77 -2.54
N ALA A 79 -3.97 17.61 -1.68
CA ALA A 79 -2.73 17.28 -0.96
C ALA A 79 -2.85 15.99 -0.13
N GLN A 80 -3.99 15.79 0.55
CA GLN A 80 -4.25 14.62 1.38
C GLN A 80 -4.20 13.30 0.58
N VAL A 81 -4.71 13.29 -0.65
CA VAL A 81 -4.72 12.10 -1.52
C VAL A 81 -3.30 11.79 -1.99
N ARG A 82 -2.54 12.82 -2.42
CA ARG A 82 -1.12 12.67 -2.79
C ARG A 82 -0.29 12.12 -1.65
N ASP A 83 -0.49 12.63 -0.43
CA ASP A 83 0.25 12.21 0.75
C ASP A 83 -0.05 10.75 1.12
N ALA A 84 -1.32 10.33 1.03
CA ALA A 84 -1.70 8.93 1.25
C ALA A 84 -1.07 8.00 0.21
N ALA A 85 -1.01 8.41 -1.07
CA ALA A 85 -0.33 7.63 -2.12
C ALA A 85 1.18 7.50 -1.86
N PHE A 86 1.84 8.57 -1.39
CA PHE A 86 3.24 8.49 -0.96
C PHE A 86 3.43 7.49 0.19
N LEU A 87 2.54 7.48 1.19
CA LEU A 87 2.62 6.54 2.31
C LEU A 87 2.55 5.08 1.87
N VAL A 88 1.70 4.76 0.90
CA VAL A 88 1.63 3.42 0.30
C VAL A 88 2.97 3.04 -0.36
N LEU A 89 3.53 3.92 -1.19
CA LEU A 89 4.82 3.67 -1.85
C LEU A 89 5.96 3.49 -0.83
N VAL A 90 5.95 4.27 0.26
CA VAL A 90 6.92 4.09 1.33
C VAL A 90 6.76 2.73 2.01
N ALA A 91 5.54 2.30 2.33
CA ALA A 91 5.30 1.00 2.94
C ALA A 91 5.79 -0.16 2.07
N ILE A 92 5.58 -0.08 0.75
CA ILE A 92 6.15 -1.03 -0.21
C ILE A 92 7.69 -0.99 -0.13
N ALA A 93 8.30 0.19 -0.26
CA ALA A 93 9.75 0.33 -0.24
C ALA A 93 10.40 -0.24 1.03
N LYS A 94 9.76 -0.03 2.19
CA LYS A 94 10.21 -0.56 3.48
C LYS A 94 10.13 -2.08 3.53
N SER A 95 9.05 -2.66 3.00
CA SER A 95 8.76 -4.08 3.15
C SER A 95 9.52 -4.97 2.17
N VAL A 96 9.63 -4.55 0.91
CA VAL A 96 10.23 -5.37 -0.15
C VAL A 96 11.60 -4.87 -0.61
N GLY A 97 11.90 -3.58 -0.39
CA GLY A 97 13.11 -2.90 -0.85
C GLY A 97 12.79 -1.78 -1.83
N LYS A 98 13.59 -0.70 -1.80
CA LYS A 98 13.37 0.50 -2.65
C LYS A 98 13.64 0.25 -4.13
N GLU A 99 14.39 -0.80 -4.46
CA GLU A 99 14.78 -1.16 -5.83
C GLU A 99 13.58 -1.42 -6.75
N LEU A 100 12.47 -1.95 -6.20
CA LEU A 100 11.24 -2.16 -6.96
C LEU A 100 10.57 -0.86 -7.41
N LEU A 101 10.92 0.25 -6.78
CA LEU A 101 10.41 1.56 -7.14
C LEU A 101 11.32 2.28 -8.15
N ASN A 102 12.55 1.83 -8.41
CA ASN A 102 13.44 2.56 -9.31
C ASN A 102 12.84 2.78 -10.70
N VAL A 103 12.40 1.70 -11.37
CA VAL A 103 11.82 1.77 -12.72
C VAL A 103 10.52 2.59 -12.76
N PRO A 104 9.54 2.36 -11.87
CA PRO A 104 8.33 3.18 -11.85
C PRO A 104 8.57 4.67 -11.53
N LEU A 105 9.62 5.00 -10.77
CA LEU A 105 9.93 6.38 -10.35
C LEU A 105 10.87 7.14 -11.30
N GLU A 106 11.46 6.48 -12.30
CA GLU A 106 12.30 7.15 -13.31
C GLU A 106 11.54 8.27 -14.05
N ASN A 107 10.24 8.05 -14.28
CA ASN A 107 9.39 9.00 -15.00
C ASN A 107 8.76 10.10 -14.11
N LEU A 108 8.97 10.06 -12.79
CA LEU A 108 8.53 11.13 -11.90
C LEU A 108 9.44 12.35 -11.98
N ASP A 109 9.02 13.48 -11.43
CA ASP A 109 9.89 14.65 -11.26
C ASP A 109 10.79 14.51 -10.01
N ASP A 110 11.86 15.29 -9.99
CA ASP A 110 12.85 15.27 -8.90
C ASP A 110 12.27 15.67 -7.53
N VAL A 111 11.25 16.54 -7.50
CA VAL A 111 10.63 17.00 -6.25
C VAL A 111 9.93 15.82 -5.57
N ARG A 112 9.14 15.06 -6.33
CA ARG A 112 8.42 13.89 -5.84
C ARG A 112 9.37 12.75 -5.45
N ARG A 113 10.41 12.49 -6.25
CA ARG A 113 11.46 11.51 -5.90
C ARG A 113 12.18 11.86 -4.60
N LYS A 114 12.51 13.14 -4.41
CA LYS A 114 13.17 13.64 -3.20
C LYS A 114 12.26 13.46 -1.99
N LYS A 115 10.98 13.86 -2.09
CA LYS A 115 10.00 13.67 -1.01
C LYS A 115 9.87 12.21 -0.59
N LEU A 116 9.75 11.28 -1.55
CA LEU A 116 9.66 9.85 -1.25
C LEU A 116 10.94 9.33 -0.55
N SER A 117 12.11 9.75 -1.03
CA SER A 117 13.39 9.38 -0.43
C SER A 117 13.53 9.89 1.02
N GLU A 118 13.09 11.13 1.27
CA GLU A 118 13.03 11.72 2.61
C GLU A 118 12.09 10.93 3.52
N MET A 119 10.88 10.60 3.06
CA MET A 119 9.92 9.83 3.85
C MET A 119 10.42 8.43 4.20
N ILE A 120 11.06 7.72 3.26
CA ILE A 120 11.71 6.42 3.52
C ILE A 120 12.82 6.57 4.58
N GLY A 121 13.62 7.64 4.49
CA GLY A 121 14.67 7.95 5.46
C GLY A 121 14.15 8.25 6.87
N VAL A 122 13.02 8.95 6.97
CA VAL A 122 12.34 9.26 8.25
C VAL A 122 11.72 8.03 8.87
N LEU A 123 11.08 7.17 8.07
CA LEU A 123 10.37 5.98 8.53
C LEU A 123 11.29 4.82 8.96
N ARG A 124 12.61 4.96 8.80
CA ARG A 124 13.64 4.01 9.27
C ARG A 124 13.98 4.13 10.76
N ARG A 125 13.23 4.95 11.51
CA ARG A 125 13.53 5.33 12.90
C ARG A 125 12.54 4.78 13.95
N TRP A 126 11.77 3.75 13.60
CA TRP A 126 10.89 2.98 14.49
C TRP A 126 11.14 1.50 14.30
#